data_AF-A0A0S8B956-F1
#
_entry.id   AF-A0A0S8B956-F1
#
_cell.length_a   1.000
_cell.length_b   1.000
_cell.length_c   1.000
_cell.angle_alpha   90.00
_cell.angle_beta   90.00
_cell.angle_gamma   90.00
#
_symmetry.space_group_name_H-M   'P 1'
#
loop_
_entity.id
_entity.type
_entity.pdbx_description
1 polymer ?
#
loop_
_entity_poly.entity_id
_entity_poly.type
_entity_poly.pdbx_seq_one_letter_code
_entity_poly.pdbx_strand_id
1 'polypeptide(L)'
;MAARPQAALVSAELPLRANLAALENIALVPQYRRDLDWADASGEAMALLEQLGCTGCAGKRDATLSHEERFQVKLLRAVAATPALVVIERPGYLLPDTHYPPFVEAALAALQDRFGEGMVIDYAWNAPLYRPR
;
A
#
# COMPACT_ATOMS: atom_id res chain seq x y z
N MET A 1 -6.65 28.53 -4.95
CA MET A 1 -5.70 27.57 -5.59
C MET A 1 -6.28 26.19 -5.36
N ALA A 2 -6.90 25.57 -6.37
CA ALA A 2 -7.54 24.27 -6.20
C ALA A 2 -6.49 23.26 -5.74
N ALA A 3 -6.66 22.69 -4.54
CA ALA A 3 -5.79 21.65 -4.04
C ALA A 3 -5.81 20.52 -5.08
N ARG A 4 -4.67 20.24 -5.71
CA ARG A 4 -4.57 19.08 -6.60
C ARG A 4 -4.94 17.86 -5.76
N PRO A 5 -5.89 17.01 -6.19
CA PRO A 5 -6.19 15.79 -5.47
C PRO A 5 -4.87 15.01 -5.34
N GLN A 6 -4.47 14.76 -4.10
CA GLN A 6 -3.19 14.13 -3.84
C GLN A 6 -3.31 12.64 -4.17
N ALA A 7 -2.79 12.26 -5.34
CA ALA A 7 -2.69 10.87 -5.73
C ALA A 7 -1.47 10.23 -5.06
N ALA A 8 -1.63 8.97 -4.64
CA ALA A 8 -0.54 8.13 -4.14
C ALA A 8 -0.32 6.95 -5.10
N LEU A 9 0.94 6.72 -5.46
CA LEU A 9 1.34 5.65 -6.38
C LEU A 9 1.88 4.45 -5.59
N VAL A 10 1.42 3.26 -5.96
CA VAL A 10 1.94 1.97 -5.52
C VAL A 10 2.59 1.31 -6.73
N SER A 11 3.92 1.25 -6.73
CA SER A 11 4.71 0.75 -7.86
C SER A 11 5.92 -0.04 -7.39
N ALA A 12 6.39 -0.97 -8.23
CA ALA A 12 7.68 -1.64 -8.04
C ALA A 12 8.83 -0.63 -7.95
N GLU A 13 8.76 0.46 -8.71
CA GLU A 13 9.79 1.51 -8.82
C GLU A 13 9.85 2.44 -7.60
N LEU A 14 8.89 2.35 -6.66
CA LEU A 14 8.88 3.12 -5.42
C LEU A 14 9.32 2.26 -4.23
N PRO A 15 10.63 2.13 -3.96
CA PRO A 15 11.14 1.18 -2.97
C PRO A 15 10.70 1.52 -1.55
N LEU A 16 10.72 0.50 -0.68
CA LEU A 16 10.72 0.71 0.76
C LEU A 16 12.11 1.17 1.21
N ARG A 17 12.19 1.88 2.33
CA ARG A 17 13.48 2.20 2.95
C ARG A 17 14.04 0.91 3.54
N ALA A 18 15.09 0.38 2.94
CA ALA A 18 15.65 -0.93 3.28
C ALA A 18 16.17 -1.05 4.72
N ASN A 19 16.57 0.07 5.33
CA ASN A 19 17.03 0.12 6.72
C ASN A 19 15.89 0.16 7.74
N LEU A 20 14.64 0.32 7.30
CA LEU A 20 13.45 0.39 8.14
C LEU A 20 12.63 -0.91 8.04
N ALA A 21 11.99 -1.28 9.13
CA ALA A 21 10.95 -2.28 9.19
C ALA A 21 9.68 -1.83 8.44
N ALA A 22 8.76 -2.76 8.21
CA ALA A 22 7.47 -2.49 7.59
C ALA A 22 6.68 -1.42 8.35
N LEU A 23 6.57 -1.57 9.68
CA LEU A 23 5.87 -0.62 10.54
C LEU A 23 6.46 0.79 10.42
N GLU A 24 7.79 0.90 10.49
CA GLU A 24 8.52 2.16 10.37
C GLU A 24 8.32 2.80 8.99
N ASN A 25 8.33 2.02 7.91
CA ASN A 25 8.06 2.52 6.55
C ASN A 25 6.68 3.16 6.41
N ILE A 26 5.68 2.63 7.11
CA ILE A 26 4.30 3.14 7.11
C ILE A 26 4.21 4.37 8.03
N ALA A 27 4.66 4.25 9.28
CA ALA A 27 4.62 5.31 10.31
C ALA A 27 5.39 6.57 9.91
N LEU A 28 6.39 6.45 9.04
CA LEU A 28 7.16 7.61 8.55
C LEU A 28 6.27 8.63 7.83
N VAL A 29 5.22 8.19 7.16
CA VAL A 29 4.32 9.06 6.38
C VAL A 29 3.54 10.03 7.27
N PRO A 30 2.79 9.59 8.30
CA PRO A 30 2.13 10.50 9.22
C PRO A 30 3.10 11.41 9.97
N GLN A 31 4.28 10.92 10.37
CA GLN A 31 5.30 11.77 11.01
C GLN A 31 5.67 12.96 10.13
N TYR A 32 5.96 12.75 8.84
CA TYR A 32 6.33 13.85 7.93
C TYR A 32 5.16 14.71 7.48
N ARG A 33 3.96 14.15 7.33
CA ARG A 33 2.81 14.84 6.74
C ARG A 33 1.96 15.58 7.77
N ARG A 34 1.91 15.07 9.00
CA ARG A 34 1.02 15.52 10.07
C ARG A 34 1.77 15.85 11.37
N ASP A 35 3.10 15.75 11.38
CA ASP A 35 3.95 16.04 12.54
C ASP A 35 3.57 15.22 13.79
N LEU A 36 3.12 13.99 13.56
CA LEU A 36 2.81 13.06 14.66
C LEU A 36 4.12 12.58 15.31
N ASP A 37 4.07 12.32 16.61
CA ASP A 37 5.16 11.64 17.29
C ASP A 37 5.22 10.14 16.90
N TRP A 38 6.27 9.47 17.37
CA TRP A 38 6.45 8.05 17.07
C TRP A 38 5.32 7.17 17.63
N ALA A 39 4.81 7.47 18.83
CA ALA A 39 3.81 6.64 19.47
C ALA A 39 2.49 6.67 18.67
N ASP A 40 2.03 7.86 18.30
CA ASP A 40 0.82 8.05 17.50
C ASP A 40 0.99 7.49 16.08
N ALA A 41 2.11 7.80 15.43
CA ALA A 41 2.36 7.34 14.06
C ALA A 41 2.51 5.82 13.94
N SER A 42 3.18 5.18 14.91
CA SER A 42 3.32 3.73 14.95
C SER A 42 2.01 3.03 15.33
N GLY A 43 1.18 3.66 16.18
CA GLY A 43 -0.17 3.19 16.48
C GLY A 43 -1.07 3.20 15.23
N GLU A 44 -1.08 4.29 14.46
CA GLU A 44 -1.82 4.35 13.19
C GLU A 44 -1.31 3.33 12.17
N ALA A 45 0.01 3.16 12.06
CA ALA A 45 0.61 2.18 11.17
C ALA A 45 0.25 0.74 11.57
N MET A 46 0.18 0.44 12.86
CA MET A 46 -0.25 -0.87 13.35
C MET A 46 -1.73 -1.12 13.06
N ALA A 47 -2.60 -0.12 13.28
CA ALA A 47 -4.02 -0.22 12.98
C ALA A 47 -4.27 -0.50 11.47
N LEU A 48 -3.46 0.11 10.59
CA LEU A 48 -3.48 -0.18 9.15
C LEU A 48 -3.06 -1.63 8.83
N LEU A 49 -2.02 -2.14 9.48
CA LEU A 49 -1.58 -3.54 9.34
C LEU A 49 -2.64 -4.52 9.85
N GLU A 50 -3.31 -4.20 10.96
CA GLU A 50 -4.43 -4.96 11.53
C GLU A 50 -5.64 -4.98 10.59
N GLN A 51 -6.01 -3.83 10.05
CA GLN A 51 -7.12 -3.68 9.10
C GLN A 51 -6.92 -4.54 7.85
N LEU A 52 -5.66 -4.73 7.42
CA LEU A 52 -5.30 -5.57 6.27
C LEU A 52 -4.94 -7.02 6.66
N GLY A 53 -4.97 -7.37 7.95
CA GLY A 53 -4.67 -8.71 8.45
C GLY A 53 -3.21 -9.16 8.28
N CYS A 54 -2.26 -8.22 8.23
CA CYS A 54 -0.84 -8.49 7.90
C CYS A 54 0.16 -8.05 8.99
N THR A 55 -0.26 -7.98 10.24
CA THR A 55 0.57 -7.59 11.40
C THR A 55 1.84 -8.42 11.57
N GLY A 56 1.85 -9.69 11.12
CA GLY A 56 3.02 -10.56 11.14
C GLY A 56 4.24 -10.02 10.37
N CYS A 57 4.05 -9.05 9.47
CA CYS A 57 5.15 -8.41 8.75
C CYS A 57 5.70 -7.16 9.44
N ALA A 58 5.07 -6.64 10.51
CA ALA A 58 5.38 -5.34 11.11
C ALA A 58 6.87 -5.11 11.42
N GLY A 59 7.54 -6.13 11.99
CA GLY A 59 8.95 -6.10 12.35
C GLY A 59 9.92 -6.51 11.24
N LYS A 60 9.42 -6.95 10.07
CA LYS A 60 10.26 -7.40 8.95
C LYS A 60 10.84 -6.21 8.21
N ARG A 61 12.09 -6.35 7.75
CA ARG A 61 12.72 -5.42 6.79
C ARG A 61 12.41 -5.84 5.37
N ASP A 62 12.56 -4.93 4.41
CA ASP A 62 12.22 -5.15 2.99
C ASP A 62 12.82 -6.44 2.40
N ALA A 63 14.08 -6.73 2.74
CA ALA A 63 14.78 -7.94 2.29
C ALA A 63 14.14 -9.26 2.77
N THR A 64 13.35 -9.22 3.84
CA THR A 64 12.69 -10.40 4.44
C THR A 64 11.19 -10.47 4.17
N LEU A 65 10.62 -9.47 3.48
CA LEU A 65 9.20 -9.47 3.10
C LEU A 65 8.97 -10.43 1.93
N SER A 66 7.87 -11.17 1.99
CA SER A 66 7.33 -11.83 0.80
C SER A 66 6.89 -10.79 -0.25
N HIS A 67 6.61 -11.25 -1.47
CA HIS A 67 6.05 -10.39 -2.53
C HIS A 67 4.72 -9.73 -2.09
N GLU A 68 3.83 -10.52 -1.48
CA GLU A 68 2.54 -10.05 -0.95
C GLU A 68 2.73 -9.06 0.20
N GLU A 69 3.59 -9.36 1.17
CA GLU A 69 3.86 -8.45 2.30
C GLU A 69 4.46 -7.13 1.80
N ARG A 70 5.38 -7.19 0.84
CA ARG A 70 5.98 -5.98 0.25
C ARG A 70 4.94 -5.13 -0.48
N PHE A 71 4.02 -5.75 -1.23
CA PHE A 71 2.90 -5.05 -1.84
C PHE A 71 2.02 -4.39 -0.76
N GLN A 72 1.61 -5.14 0.25
CA GLN A 72 0.77 -4.65 1.35
C GLN A 72 1.43 -3.45 2.06
N VAL A 73 2.71 -3.53 2.42
CA VAL A 73 3.43 -2.43 3.06
C VAL A 73 3.54 -1.20 2.15
N LYS A 74 3.79 -1.38 0.84
CA LYS A 74 3.78 -0.26 -0.13
C LYS A 74 2.40 0.39 -0.23
N LEU A 75 1.33 -0.41 -0.23
CA LEU A 75 -0.06 0.08 -0.23
C LEU A 75 -0.39 0.82 1.06
N LEU A 76 -0.07 0.25 2.22
CA LEU A 76 -0.28 0.86 3.53
C LEU A 76 0.44 2.20 3.67
N ARG A 77 1.68 2.29 3.17
CA ARG A 77 2.43 3.55 3.11
C ARG A 77 1.75 4.59 2.21
N ALA A 78 1.15 4.17 1.09
CA ALA A 78 0.41 5.07 0.20
C ALA A 78 -0.87 5.61 0.86
N VAL A 79 -1.65 4.74 1.52
CA VAL A 79 -2.92 5.14 2.18
C VAL A 79 -2.71 5.89 3.49
N ALA A 80 -1.56 5.74 4.17
CA ALA A 80 -1.25 6.49 5.39
C ALA A 80 -1.21 8.02 5.18
N ALA A 81 -1.11 8.48 3.93
CA ALA A 81 -1.25 9.89 3.53
C ALA A 81 -2.70 10.32 3.27
N THR A 82 -3.68 9.45 3.49
CA THR A 82 -5.12 9.63 3.21
C THR A 82 -5.38 10.26 1.83
N PRO A 83 -4.88 9.65 0.74
CA PRO A 83 -4.91 10.25 -0.59
C PRO A 83 -6.34 10.26 -1.17
N ALA A 84 -6.61 11.23 -2.04
CA ALA A 84 -7.88 11.24 -2.78
C ALA A 84 -7.93 10.11 -3.84
N LEU A 85 -6.78 9.66 -4.32
CA LEU A 85 -6.64 8.61 -5.33
C LEU A 85 -5.45 7.71 -5.01
N VAL A 86 -5.65 6.40 -5.00
CA VAL A 86 -4.58 5.39 -4.98
C VAL A 86 -4.45 4.80 -6.38
N VAL A 87 -3.25 4.83 -6.94
CA VAL A 87 -2.93 4.22 -8.24
C VAL A 87 -2.00 3.04 -8.00
N ILE A 88 -2.42 1.84 -8.40
CA ILE A 88 -1.60 0.63 -8.38
C ILE A 88 -1.11 0.38 -9.79
N GLU A 89 0.20 0.54 -9.99
CA GLU A 89 0.83 0.40 -11.29
C GLU A 89 1.43 -1.00 -11.45
N ARG A 90 1.02 -1.68 -12.53
CA ARG A 90 1.57 -2.95 -13.02
C ARG A 90 1.77 -3.95 -11.87
N PRO A 91 0.68 -4.34 -11.17
CA PRO A 91 0.75 -5.12 -9.93
C PRO A 91 1.52 -6.44 -10.08
N GLY A 92 1.54 -7.03 -11.28
CA GLY A 92 2.31 -8.25 -11.56
C GLY A 92 3.81 -8.15 -11.26
N TYR A 93 4.42 -6.95 -11.27
CA TYR A 93 5.82 -6.79 -10.85
C TYR A 93 6.02 -6.90 -9.34
N LEU A 94 5.00 -6.58 -8.55
CA LEU A 94 5.02 -6.73 -7.10
C LEU A 94 4.54 -8.10 -6.65
N LEU A 95 3.69 -8.74 -7.48
CA LEU A 95 2.95 -9.95 -7.17
C LEU A 95 3.17 -11.02 -8.27
N PRO A 96 4.43 -11.44 -8.55
CA PRO A 96 4.74 -12.33 -9.67
C PRO A 96 4.11 -13.73 -9.54
N ASP A 97 3.91 -14.22 -8.31
CA ASP A 97 3.41 -15.57 -8.02
C ASP A 97 1.98 -15.59 -7.44
N THR A 98 1.32 -14.44 -7.40
CA THR A 98 -0.03 -14.28 -6.82
C THR A 98 -1.04 -14.04 -7.94
N HIS A 99 -2.23 -14.67 -7.84
CA HIS A 99 -3.37 -14.27 -8.67
C HIS A 99 -3.86 -12.89 -8.22
N TYR A 100 -3.18 -11.86 -8.71
CA TYR A 100 -3.21 -10.53 -8.10
C TYR A 100 -4.54 -9.77 -8.23
N PRO A 101 -5.41 -9.93 -9.24
CA PRO A 101 -6.63 -9.11 -9.31
C PRO A 101 -7.52 -9.24 -8.06
N PRO A 102 -7.97 -10.46 -7.64
CA PRO A 102 -8.77 -10.58 -6.44
C PRO A 102 -8.00 -10.23 -5.15
N PHE A 103 -6.68 -10.44 -5.13
CA PHE A 103 -5.85 -10.06 -3.99
C PHE A 103 -5.79 -8.53 -3.80
N VAL A 104 -5.59 -7.81 -4.90
CA VAL A 104 -5.56 -6.34 -4.93
C VAL A 104 -6.95 -5.78 -4.61
N GLU A 105 -8.02 -6.33 -5.19
CA GLU A 105 -9.39 -5.94 -4.90
C GLU A 105 -9.75 -6.11 -3.42
N ALA A 106 -9.39 -7.26 -2.82
CA ALA A 106 -9.59 -7.50 -1.40
C ALA A 106 -8.83 -6.49 -0.52
N ALA A 107 -7.59 -6.16 -0.88
CA ALA A 107 -6.78 -5.18 -0.16
C ALA A 107 -7.35 -3.76 -0.26
N LEU A 108 -7.81 -3.36 -1.45
CA LEU A 108 -8.47 -2.05 -1.67
C LEU A 108 -9.80 -1.97 -0.92
N ALA A 109 -10.61 -3.04 -0.95
CA ALA A 109 -11.88 -3.10 -0.23
C ALA A 109 -11.69 -3.01 1.30
N ALA A 110 -10.65 -3.68 1.82
CA ALA A 110 -10.29 -3.60 3.23
C ALA A 110 -9.90 -2.18 3.68
N LEU A 111 -9.42 -1.33 2.77
CA LEU A 111 -8.89 0.01 3.04
C LEU A 111 -9.75 1.14 2.46
N GLN A 112 -10.96 0.84 1.98
CA GLN A 112 -11.81 1.78 1.24
C GLN A 112 -12.18 3.06 2.02
N ASP A 113 -12.09 3.05 3.35
CA ASP A 113 -12.32 4.21 4.21
C ASP A 113 -11.09 5.11 4.37
N ARG A 114 -9.93 4.73 3.78
CA ARG A 114 -8.64 5.42 3.92
C ARG A 114 -8.24 6.26 2.70
N PHE A 115 -8.98 6.16 1.59
CA PHE A 115 -8.71 6.91 0.36
C PHE A 115 -10.02 7.20 -0.39
N GLY A 116 -9.99 8.11 -1.36
CA GLY A 116 -11.18 8.44 -2.16
C GLY A 116 -11.51 7.41 -3.23
N GLU A 117 -10.59 7.19 -4.17
CA GLU A 117 -10.76 6.23 -5.27
C GLU A 117 -9.51 5.36 -5.44
N GLY A 118 -9.69 4.11 -5.89
CA GLY A 118 -8.61 3.18 -6.20
C GLY A 118 -8.62 2.83 -7.68
N MET A 119 -7.47 2.91 -8.33
CA MET A 119 -7.30 2.60 -9.75
C MET A 119 -6.12 1.65 -9.96
N VAL A 120 -6.31 0.62 -10.79
CA VAL A 120 -5.22 -0.26 -11.23
C VAL A 120 -4.87 0.08 -12.67
N ILE A 121 -3.60 0.40 -12.93
CA ILE A 121 -3.06 0.61 -14.27
C ILE A 121 -2.19 -0.58 -14.61
N ASP A 122 -2.56 -1.33 -15.64
CA ASP A 122 -1.83 -2.51 -16.07
C ASP A 122 -1.73 -2.55 -17.60
N TYR A 123 -0.96 -3.51 -18.13
CA TYR A 123 -0.82 -3.72 -19.56
C TYR A 123 -2.15 -4.17 -20.18
N ALA A 124 -2.45 -3.70 -21.39
CA ALA A 124 -3.68 -4.04 -22.10
C ALA A 124 -3.89 -5.56 -22.27
N TRP A 125 -2.80 -6.34 -22.41
CA TRP A 125 -2.86 -7.80 -22.52
C TRP A 125 -3.34 -8.52 -21.26
N ASN A 126 -3.38 -7.83 -20.11
CA ASN A 126 -3.78 -8.36 -18.81
C ASN A 126 -5.28 -8.17 -18.58
N ALA A 127 -5.99 -7.49 -19.49
CA ALA A 127 -7.44 -7.32 -19.43
C ALA A 127 -8.24 -8.62 -19.17
N PRO A 128 -7.85 -9.81 -19.69
CA PRO A 128 -8.53 -11.06 -19.37
C PRO A 128 -8.46 -11.47 -17.88
N LEU A 129 -7.47 -10.99 -17.13
CA LEU A 129 -7.30 -11.32 -15.70
C LEU A 129 -8.36 -10.66 -14.81
N TYR A 130 -8.97 -9.56 -15.27
CA TYR A 130 -9.95 -8.76 -14.53
C TYR A 130 -11.40 -9.09 -14.87
N ARG A 131 -11.64 -10.07 -15.75
CA ARG A 131 -13.02 -10.46 -16.09
C ARG A 131 -13.60 -11.28 -14.93
N PRO A 132 -14.85 -11.00 -14.49
CA PRO A 132 -15.55 -11.86 -13.56
C PRO A 132 -15.59 -13.29 -14.12
N ARG A 133 -15.24 -14.28 -13.29
CA ARG A 133 -15.36 -15.69 -13.65
C ARG A 133 -16.80 -16.18 -13.48
#